data_AF-A0AAN9A966-F1
#
_entry.id   AF-A0AAN9A966-F1
#
_cell.length_a   1.000
_cell.length_b   1.000
_cell.length_c   1.000
_cell.angle_alpha   90.00
_cell.angle_beta   90.00
_cell.angle_gamma   90.00
#
_symmetry.space_group_name_H-M   'P 1'
#
loop_
_entity.id
_entity.type
_entity.pdbx_description
1 polymer ?
#
loop_
_entity_poly.entity_id
_entity_poly.type
_entity_poly.pdbx_seq_one_letter_code
_entity_poly.pdbx_strand_id
1 'polypeptide(L)'
;MKLTLILLSILGLTWSQELECHCGIFATVDHVSVYEVYRLLPLNLNSCDEINECTLFCIAETDVVYDNGGLDYIPPGETLTVGEQSCINLNEVHGVPDLEPTPAEISLEVGID
;
A
#
# COMPACT_ATOMS: atom_id res chain seq x y z
N MET A 1 8.95 -31.12 32.12
CA MET A 1 8.03 -29.99 32.45
C MET A 1 8.46 -28.62 31.91
N LYS A 2 9.75 -28.37 31.60
CA LYS A 2 10.17 -27.07 31.01
C LYS A 2 9.93 -26.96 29.50
N LEU A 3 9.97 -28.07 28.76
CA LEU A 3 9.83 -28.08 27.30
C LEU A 3 8.40 -27.78 26.83
N THR A 4 7.39 -28.18 27.62
CA THR A 4 5.97 -27.95 27.33
C THR A 4 5.55 -26.49 27.43
N LEU A 5 6.21 -25.70 28.29
CA LEU A 5 5.94 -24.27 28.44
C LEU A 5 6.41 -23.44 27.24
N ILE A 6 7.50 -23.87 26.57
CA ILE A 6 8.05 -23.18 25.40
C ILE A 6 7.18 -23.44 24.16
N LEU A 7 6.59 -24.63 24.02
CA LEU A 7 5.67 -24.92 22.92
C LEU A 7 4.35 -24.14 23.01
N LEU A 8 3.83 -23.87 24.21
CA LEU A 8 2.61 -23.07 24.37
C LEU A 8 2.79 -21.59 24.02
N SER A 9 3.98 -21.00 24.25
CA SER A 9 4.21 -19.59 23.93
C SER A 9 4.35 -19.33 22.43
N ILE A 10 4.83 -20.32 21.65
CA ILE A 10 4.98 -20.18 20.19
C ILE A 10 3.62 -20.26 19.49
N LEU A 11 2.67 -21.04 20.01
CA LEU A 11 1.30 -21.14 19.47
C LEU A 11 0.46 -19.87 19.68
N GLY A 12 0.79 -19.05 20.68
CA GLY A 12 0.08 -17.78 20.94
C GLY A 12 0.46 -16.64 19.99
N LEU A 13 1.61 -16.73 19.34
CA LEU A 13 2.11 -15.69 18.44
C LEU A 13 1.52 -15.79 17.02
N THR A 14 0.83 -16.89 16.69
CA THR A 14 0.27 -17.07 15.34
C THR A 14 -1.07 -16.35 15.14
N TRP A 15 -1.69 -15.84 16.21
CA TRP A 15 -3.01 -15.19 16.20
C TRP A 15 -2.97 -13.67 16.42
N SER A 16 -1.80 -13.09 16.70
CA SER A 16 -1.65 -11.64 16.86
C SER A 16 -1.10 -10.95 15.61
N GLN A 17 -1.24 -11.59 14.44
CA GLN A 17 -1.03 -10.86 13.18
C GLN A 17 -2.23 -9.94 13.02
N GLU A 18 -2.09 -8.74 13.56
CA GLU A 18 -3.02 -7.64 13.37
C GLU A 18 -3.10 -7.42 11.86
N LEU A 19 -4.20 -7.88 11.27
CA LEU A 19 -4.42 -7.86 9.83
C LEU A 19 -4.76 -6.41 9.48
N GLU A 20 -3.74 -5.63 9.15
CA GLU A 20 -3.91 -4.24 8.70
C GLU A 20 -4.28 -4.26 7.21
N CYS A 21 -5.56 -4.11 6.90
CA CYS A 21 -5.98 -3.90 5.52
C CYS A 21 -5.62 -2.45 5.15
N HIS A 22 -5.07 -2.24 3.96
CA HIS A 22 -4.84 -0.90 3.42
C HIS A 22 -5.05 -0.88 1.92
N CYS A 23 -5.22 0.32 1.39
CA CYS A 23 -5.21 0.55 -0.04
C CYS A 23 -3.82 1.07 -0.44
N GLY A 24 -3.39 0.74 -1.66
CA GLY A 24 -2.10 1.17 -2.19
C GLY A 24 -2.23 1.75 -3.59
N ILE A 25 -1.33 2.66 -3.94
CA ILE A 25 -1.04 3.01 -5.33
C ILE A 25 0.18 2.19 -5.74
N PHE A 26 0.08 1.54 -6.88
CA PHE A 26 1.10 0.65 -7.40
C PHE A 26 1.69 1.21 -8.69
N ALA A 27 2.99 0.99 -8.88
CA ALA A 27 3.70 1.33 -10.11
C ALA A 27 4.22 0.06 -10.77
N THR A 28 3.94 -0.09 -12.07
CA THR A 28 4.57 -1.11 -12.90
C THR A 28 5.91 -0.61 -13.42
N VAL A 29 6.98 -1.32 -13.08
CA VAL A 29 8.35 -1.08 -13.52
C VAL A 29 8.76 -2.20 -14.49
N ASP A 30 9.51 -1.85 -15.53
CA ASP A 30 10.04 -2.79 -16.53
C ASP A 30 8.99 -3.73 -17.14
N HIS A 31 7.74 -3.28 -17.24
CA HIS A 31 6.58 -4.02 -17.75
C HIS A 31 6.22 -5.33 -17.00
N VAL A 32 6.86 -5.63 -15.86
CA VAL A 32 6.69 -6.91 -15.16
C VAL A 32 6.58 -6.74 -13.65
N SER A 33 7.35 -5.84 -13.06
CA SER A 33 7.41 -5.69 -11.61
C SER A 33 6.35 -4.69 -11.16
N VAL A 34 5.51 -5.06 -10.21
CA VAL A 34 4.53 -4.16 -9.59
C VAL A 34 4.98 -3.88 -8.17
N TYR A 35 5.15 -2.60 -7.84
CA TYR A 35 5.58 -2.16 -6.52
C TYR A 35 4.52 -1.24 -5.91
N GLU A 36 4.16 -1.48 -4.65
CA GLU A 36 3.42 -0.48 -3.87
C GLU A 36 4.34 0.73 -3.68
N VAL A 37 3.94 1.87 -4.24
CA VAL A 37 4.73 3.12 -4.18
C VAL A 37 4.13 4.11 -3.21
N TYR A 38 2.84 4.01 -2.89
CA TYR A 38 2.21 4.90 -1.94
C TYR A 38 1.10 4.17 -1.17
N ARG A 39 1.22 4.18 0.16
CA ARG A 39 0.24 3.57 1.05
C ARG A 39 -0.83 4.60 1.41
N LEU A 40 -2.08 4.30 1.09
CA LEU A 40 -3.23 5.12 1.50
C LEU A 40 -3.55 4.87 2.98
N LEU A 41 -4.46 5.66 3.53
CA LEU A 41 -4.84 5.55 4.94
C LEU A 41 -5.31 4.12 5.28
N PRO A 42 -4.92 3.60 6.46
CA PRO A 42 -5.27 2.25 6.86
C PRO A 42 -6.78 2.09 7.01
N LEU A 43 -7.29 0.94 6.58
CA LEU A 43 -8.68 0.55 6.66
C LEU A 43 -8.99 0.00 8.04
N ASN A 44 -10.06 0.49 8.66
CA ASN A 44 -10.61 -0.15 9.84
C ASN A 44 -11.73 -1.11 9.44
N LEU A 45 -11.34 -2.28 8.93
CA LEU A 45 -12.24 -3.37 8.58
C LEU A 45 -12.15 -4.50 9.61
N ASN A 46 -13.24 -5.24 9.78
CA ASN A 46 -13.25 -6.41 10.67
C ASN A 46 -12.52 -7.61 10.06
N SER A 47 -12.43 -7.65 8.72
CA SER A 47 -11.65 -8.63 7.95
C SER A 47 -11.27 -8.06 6.57
N CYS A 48 -10.07 -8.39 6.07
CA CYS A 48 -9.70 -8.07 4.69
C CYS A 48 -10.44 -8.96 3.66
N ASP A 49 -11.15 -10.00 4.10
CA ASP A 49 -12.00 -10.84 3.24
C ASP A 49 -13.26 -10.10 2.77
N GLU A 50 -13.58 -8.94 3.35
CA GLU A 50 -14.70 -8.08 2.96
C GLU A 50 -14.37 -7.27 1.70
N ILE A 51 -14.08 -7.97 0.60
CA ILE A 51 -13.56 -7.41 -0.67
C ILE A 51 -14.38 -6.22 -1.17
N ASN A 52 -15.71 -6.27 -1.07
CA ASN A 52 -16.56 -5.18 -1.54
C ASN A 52 -16.39 -3.90 -0.71
N GLU A 53 -16.29 -4.02 0.61
CA GLU A 53 -16.11 -2.87 1.50
C GLU A 53 -14.71 -2.28 1.34
N CYS A 54 -13.70 -3.15 1.25
CA CYS A 54 -12.34 -2.79 0.91
C CYS A 54 -12.28 -2.01 -0.42
N THR A 55 -12.89 -2.55 -1.48
CA THR A 55 -12.90 -1.92 -2.81
C THR A 55 -13.54 -0.53 -2.77
N LEU A 56 -14.70 -0.38 -2.11
CA LEU A 56 -15.38 0.91 -2.04
C LEU A 56 -14.56 1.96 -1.29
N PHE A 57 -13.88 1.56 -0.21
CA PHE A 57 -13.00 2.48 0.50
C PHE A 57 -11.76 2.84 -0.31
N CYS A 58 -11.14 1.87 -0.98
CA CYS A 58 -9.99 2.15 -1.85
C CYS A 58 -10.35 3.10 -2.99
N ILE A 59 -11.54 2.97 -3.57
CA ILE A 59 -12.04 3.94 -4.55
C ILE A 59 -12.17 5.32 -3.90
N ALA A 60 -12.81 5.43 -2.74
CA ALA A 60 -13.01 6.72 -2.08
C ALA A 60 -11.69 7.43 -1.71
N GLU A 61 -10.71 6.71 -1.16
CA GLU A 61 -9.41 7.30 -0.82
C GLU A 61 -8.60 7.69 -2.06
N THR A 62 -8.68 6.86 -3.11
CA THR A 62 -8.03 7.16 -4.39
C THR A 62 -8.67 8.39 -5.04
N ASP A 63 -9.99 8.50 -5.00
CA ASP A 63 -10.72 9.68 -5.49
C ASP A 63 -10.30 10.95 -4.75
N VAL A 64 -10.11 10.90 -3.42
CA VAL A 64 -9.58 12.04 -2.65
C VAL A 64 -8.21 12.47 -3.18
N VAL A 65 -7.30 11.53 -3.47
CA VAL A 65 -6.00 11.88 -4.04
C VAL A 65 -6.15 12.54 -5.41
N TYR A 66 -6.91 11.93 -6.33
CA TYR A 66 -7.06 12.46 -7.69
C TYR A 66 -7.81 13.79 -7.75
N ASP A 67 -8.87 13.96 -6.98
CA ASP A 67 -9.66 15.21 -6.93
C ASP A 67 -8.86 16.38 -6.33
N ASN A 68 -7.81 16.09 -5.56
CA ASN A 68 -6.94 17.10 -4.94
C ASN A 68 -5.59 17.29 -5.65
N GLY A 69 -5.46 16.85 -6.91
CA GLY A 69 -4.27 17.07 -7.73
C GLY A 69 -3.45 15.82 -8.03
N GLY A 70 -3.93 14.63 -7.64
CA GLY A 70 -3.30 13.35 -7.96
C GLY A 70 -1.89 13.27 -7.39
N LEU A 71 -0.90 13.10 -8.26
CA LEU A 71 0.50 13.03 -7.85
C LEU A 71 1.02 14.34 -7.24
N ASP A 72 0.40 15.48 -7.51
CA ASP A 72 0.77 16.79 -6.93
C ASP A 72 0.06 17.08 -5.60
N TYR A 73 -0.85 16.20 -5.15
CA TYR A 73 -1.56 16.36 -3.89
C TYR A 73 -0.62 16.20 -2.70
N ILE A 74 -0.72 17.10 -1.70
CA ILE A 74 -0.02 16.98 -0.41
C ILE A 74 -1.06 16.57 0.65
N PRO A 75 -1.00 15.33 1.16
CA PRO A 75 -1.90 14.85 2.21
C PRO A 75 -1.80 15.69 3.50
N PRO A 76 -2.88 15.80 4.29
CA PRO A 76 -2.85 16.51 5.57
C PRO A 76 -1.80 15.92 6.51
N GLY A 77 -0.91 16.77 7.02
CA GLY A 77 0.16 16.36 7.94
C GLY A 77 1.46 15.95 7.24
N GLU A 78 1.45 15.83 5.91
CA GLU A 78 2.65 15.56 5.11
C GLU A 78 3.26 16.83 4.54
N THR A 79 4.54 16.75 4.16
CA THR A 79 5.28 17.84 3.49
C THR A 79 5.63 17.54 2.04
N LEU A 80 5.43 16.29 1.62
CA LEU A 80 5.74 15.80 0.28
C LEU A 80 4.46 15.47 -0.45
N THR A 81 4.46 15.69 -1.76
CA THR A 81 3.38 15.26 -2.63
C THR A 81 3.29 13.74 -2.70
N VAL A 82 2.12 13.20 -3.08
CA VAL A 82 1.94 11.76 -3.33
C VAL A 82 2.96 11.24 -4.35
N GLY A 83 3.26 12.01 -5.39
CA GLY A 83 4.26 11.68 -6.40
C GLY A 83 5.69 11.64 -5.85
N GLU A 84 6.10 12.64 -5.07
CA GLU A 84 7.42 12.64 -4.44
C GLU A 84 7.60 11.47 -3.48
N GLN A 85 6.59 11.18 -2.64
CA GLN A 85 6.59 10.02 -1.77
C GLN A 85 6.67 8.72 -2.56
N SER A 86 5.94 8.63 -3.67
CA SER A 86 5.99 7.47 -4.58
C SER A 86 7.38 7.24 -5.16
N CYS A 87 8.05 8.30 -5.64
CA CYS A 87 9.41 8.22 -6.15
C CYS A 87 10.42 7.82 -5.07
N ILE A 88 10.29 8.39 -3.87
CA ILE A 88 11.15 8.04 -2.72
C ILE A 88 10.97 6.57 -2.36
N ASN A 89 9.73 6.09 -2.22
CA ASN A 89 9.46 4.69 -1.89
C ASN A 89 9.99 3.74 -2.97
N LEU A 90 9.80 4.07 -4.24
CA LEU A 90 10.28 3.23 -5.33
C LEU A 90 11.82 3.14 -5.35
N ASN A 91 12.52 4.24 -5.10
CA ASN A 91 13.98 4.27 -5.05
C ASN A 91 14.54 3.65 -3.76
N GLU A 92 14.06 4.08 -2.59
CA GLU A 92 14.63 3.75 -1.29
C GLU A 92 14.15 2.40 -0.74
N VAL A 93 12.87 2.06 -0.94
CA VAL A 93 12.29 0.80 -0.44
C VAL A 93 12.51 -0.33 -1.44
N HIS A 94 12.29 -0.06 -2.73
CA HIS A 94 12.34 -1.10 -3.78
C HIS A 94 13.64 -1.09 -4.59
N GLY A 95 14.53 -0.10 -4.40
CA GLY A 95 15.86 -0.09 -4.99
C GLY A 95 15.87 0.21 -6.50
N VAL A 96 14.95 1.05 -6.99
CA VAL A 96 14.82 1.40 -8.40
C VAL A 96 15.25 2.87 -8.64
N PRO A 97 16.56 3.13 -8.88
CA PRO A 97 17.12 4.48 -8.82
C PRO A 97 16.97 5.34 -10.08
N ASP A 98 16.54 4.80 -11.21
CA ASP A 98 16.41 5.55 -12.46
C ASP A 98 15.33 4.89 -13.34
N LEU A 99 14.11 5.44 -13.31
CA LEU A 99 13.10 5.10 -14.30
C LEU A 99 13.27 6.03 -15.52
N GLU A 100 13.50 5.46 -16.70
CA GLU A 100 13.34 6.22 -17.93
C GLU A 100 11.87 6.67 -18.04
N PRO A 101 11.58 7.93 -18.42
CA PRO A 101 10.20 8.38 -18.59
C PRO A 101 9.53 7.57 -19.70
N THR A 102 8.71 6.60 -19.30
CA THR A 102 7.85 5.87 -20.23
C THR A 102 6.71 6.80 -20.68
N PRO A 103 6.33 6.80 -21.97
CA PRO A 103 5.15 7.51 -22.42
C PRO A 103 3.94 7.00 -21.62
N ALA A 104 3.16 7.92 -21.06
CA ALA A 104 2.08 7.60 -20.13
C ALA A 104 1.04 6.63 -20.74
N GLU A 105 1.18 5.34 -20.44
CA GLU A 105 0.07 4.38 -20.44
C GLU A 105 -0.32 4.18 -18.97
N ILE A 106 -1.18 5.07 -18.47
CA ILE A 106 -1.74 4.94 -17.12
C ILE A 106 -2.76 3.78 -17.17
N SER A 107 -2.32 2.59 -16.77
CA SER A 107 -3.22 1.52 -16.32
C SER A 107 -3.29 1.58 -14.80
N LEU A 108 -4.36 2.16 -14.28
CA LEU A 108 -4.73 2.07 -12.87
C LEU A 108 -5.25 0.66 -12.60
N GLU A 109 -4.38 -0.23 -12.11
CA GLU A 109 -4.79 -1.50 -11.53
C GLU A 109 -4.90 -1.34 -10.02
N VAL A 110 -6.14 -1.37 -9.51
CA VAL A 110 -6.41 -1.41 -8.06
C VAL A 110 -6.09 -2.84 -7.59
N GLY A 111 -4.93 -3.01 -6.96
CA GLY A 111 -4.50 -4.27 -6.34
C GLY A 111 -4.99 -4.37 -4.89
N ILE A 112 -5.48 -5.56 -4.51
CA ILE A 112 -5.77 -5.94 -3.12
C ILE A 112 -4.68 -6.96 -2.76
N ASP A 113 -3.76 -6.60 -1.86
CA ASP A 113 -2.75 -7.52 -1.27
C ASP A 113 -3.10 -7.85 0.18
#